data_AF-A0A4P7ZRY6-F1
#
_entry.id   AF-A0A4P7ZRY6-F1
#
_cell.length_a   1.000
_cell.length_b   1.000
_cell.length_c   1.000
_cell.angle_alpha   90.00
_cell.angle_beta   90.00
_cell.angle_gamma   90.00
#
_symmetry.space_group_name_H-M   'P 1'
#
loop_
_entity.id
_entity.type
_entity.pdbx_description
1 polymer ?
#
loop_
_entity_poly.entity_id
_entity_poly.type
_entity_poly.pdbx_seq_one_letter_code
_entity_poly.pdbx_strand_id
1 'polypeptide(L)'
;MFLGVVVGALSSASAEPWKACAFNDQAIGCRDVHHANGSLTIHWQDGLLMTYRLIEEGFPRSLLRDSLGGVWRREVLVQGNAVFTHAINGNRIAVPLR
;
A
#
# COMPACT_ATOMS: atom_id res chain seq x y z
N MET A 1 -12.89 -45.45 30.00
CA MET A 1 -12.05 -44.23 30.12
C MET A 1 -11.40 -44.02 28.77
N PHE A 2 -11.97 -43.18 27.91
CA PHE A 2 -11.43 -42.93 26.56
C PHE A 2 -10.68 -41.60 26.56
N LEU A 3 -9.38 -41.65 26.27
CA LEU A 3 -8.53 -40.48 26.07
C LEU A 3 -8.92 -39.82 24.74
N GLY A 4 -9.37 -38.57 24.81
CA GLY A 4 -9.56 -37.71 23.65
C GLY A 4 -8.21 -37.15 23.16
N VAL A 5 -7.97 -37.24 21.86
CA VAL A 5 -6.88 -36.50 21.20
C VAL A 5 -7.51 -35.27 20.56
N VAL A 6 -7.25 -34.09 21.13
CA VAL A 6 -7.65 -32.81 20.54
C VAL A 6 -6.56 -32.42 19.54
N VAL A 7 -6.81 -32.63 18.25
CA VAL A 7 -5.95 -32.12 17.17
C VAL A 7 -6.26 -30.63 17.02
N GLY A 8 -5.45 -29.78 17.65
CA GLY A 8 -5.50 -28.34 17.47
C GLY A 8 -5.06 -27.97 16.05
N ALA A 9 -6.01 -27.51 15.23
CA ALA A 9 -5.71 -26.90 13.95
C ALA A 9 -4.97 -25.57 14.21
N LEU A 10 -3.67 -25.55 13.95
CA LEU A 10 -2.90 -24.31 13.85
C LEU A 10 -3.37 -23.61 12.58
N SER A 11 -4.23 -22.60 12.73
CA SER A 11 -4.58 -21.69 11.64
C SER A 11 -3.32 -20.97 11.19
N SER A 12 -2.73 -21.42 10.08
CA SER A 12 -1.72 -20.67 9.36
C SER A 12 -2.33 -19.34 8.94
N ALA A 13 -1.97 -18.26 9.63
CA ALA A 13 -2.29 -16.91 9.20
C ALA A 13 -1.57 -16.69 7.85
N SER A 14 -2.28 -16.92 6.75
CA SER A 14 -1.79 -16.62 5.41
C SER A 14 -1.62 -15.11 5.32
N ALA A 15 -0.39 -14.62 5.49
CA ALA A 15 -0.09 -13.21 5.29
C ALA A 15 -0.51 -12.83 3.86
N GLU A 16 -1.23 -11.73 3.69
CA GLU A 16 -1.73 -11.28 2.38
C GLU A 16 -0.64 -11.33 1.31
N PRO A 17 -0.90 -11.81 0.09
CA PRO A 17 0.12 -11.87 -0.93
C PRO A 17 0.69 -10.47 -1.24
N TRP A 18 1.97 -10.40 -1.56
CA TRP A 18 2.60 -9.15 -1.99
C TRP A 18 2.03 -8.72 -3.35
N LYS A 19 1.63 -7.45 -3.47
CA LYS A 19 1.23 -6.85 -4.75
C LYS A 19 2.46 -6.48 -5.55
N ALA A 20 2.35 -6.52 -6.89
CA ALA A 20 3.43 -6.15 -7.82
C ALA A 20 3.60 -4.62 -7.93
N CYS A 21 4.02 -3.98 -6.84
CA CYS A 21 4.26 -2.54 -6.78
C CYS A 21 5.63 -2.14 -7.35
N ALA A 22 5.74 -0.89 -7.78
CA ALA A 22 7.00 -0.32 -8.27
C ALA A 22 7.29 1.06 -7.66
N PHE A 23 8.58 1.35 -7.50
CA PHE A 23 9.12 2.68 -7.18
C PHE A 23 10.12 3.08 -8.26
N ASN A 24 9.92 4.23 -8.91
CA ASN A 24 10.71 4.68 -10.06
C ASN A 24 10.91 3.58 -11.11
N ASP A 25 9.82 2.91 -11.46
CA ASP A 25 9.75 1.78 -12.42
C ASP A 25 10.55 0.53 -12.02
N GLN A 26 11.15 0.50 -10.84
CA GLN A 26 11.75 -0.69 -10.24
C GLN A 26 10.71 -1.45 -9.42
N ALA A 27 10.49 -2.73 -9.75
CA ALA A 27 9.61 -3.62 -9.00
C ALA A 27 10.22 -3.98 -7.64
N ILE A 28 9.48 -3.76 -6.55
CA ILE A 28 9.91 -4.07 -5.17
C ILE A 28 8.88 -4.94 -4.46
N GLY A 29 7.60 -4.86 -4.84
CA GLY A 29 6.53 -5.54 -4.13
C GLY A 29 6.05 -4.77 -2.90
N CYS A 30 4.74 -4.71 -2.66
CA CYS A 30 4.19 -4.00 -1.51
C CYS A 30 2.85 -4.53 -1.00
N ARG A 31 2.47 -4.09 0.19
CA ARG A 31 1.11 -4.18 0.74
C ARG A 31 0.67 -2.79 1.17
N ASP A 32 -0.49 -2.35 0.70
CA ASP A 32 -1.09 -1.07 1.02
C ASP A 32 -2.30 -1.25 1.93
N VAL A 33 -2.33 -0.45 3.00
CA VAL A 33 -3.45 -0.37 3.94
C VAL A 33 -4.11 0.98 3.77
N HIS A 34 -5.38 0.97 3.37
CA HIS A 34 -6.20 2.16 3.24
C HIS A 34 -6.91 2.47 4.55
N HIS A 35 -6.81 3.72 5.00
CA HIS A 35 -7.44 4.19 6.22
C HIS A 35 -8.74 4.94 5.91
N ALA A 36 -9.68 4.97 6.87
CA ALA A 36 -10.99 5.61 6.71
C ALA A 36 -10.90 7.13 6.44
N ASN A 37 -9.78 7.77 6.80
CA ASN A 37 -9.53 9.19 6.53
C ASN A 37 -8.90 9.45 5.15
N GLY A 38 -8.89 8.45 4.27
CA GLY A 38 -8.34 8.51 2.90
C GLY A 38 -6.81 8.49 2.82
N SER A 39 -6.11 8.45 3.96
CA SER A 39 -4.67 8.18 4.01
C SER A 39 -4.38 6.72 3.66
N LEU A 40 -3.14 6.42 3.33
CA LEU A 40 -2.69 5.03 3.20
C LEU A 40 -1.31 4.80 3.79
N THR A 41 -1.02 3.55 4.13
CA THR A 41 0.32 3.10 4.48
C THR A 41 0.78 2.05 3.48
N ILE A 42 1.98 2.21 2.92
CA ILE A 42 2.62 1.21 2.07
C ILE A 42 3.73 0.53 2.88
N HIS A 43 3.62 -0.80 2.98
CA HIS A 43 4.66 -1.69 3.46
C HIS A 43 5.37 -2.29 2.25
N TRP A 44 6.64 -1.97 2.08
CA TRP A 44 7.46 -2.48 0.98
C TRP A 44 8.10 -3.81 1.36
N GLN A 45 8.34 -4.66 0.36
CA GLN A 45 8.94 -5.99 0.57
C GLN A 45 10.38 -5.91 1.09
N ASP A 46 11.07 -4.79 0.83
CA ASP A 46 12.42 -4.51 1.35
C ASP A 46 12.43 -4.11 2.83
N GLY A 47 11.25 -4.05 3.48
CA GLY A 47 11.09 -3.74 4.89
C GLY A 47 10.82 -2.26 5.18
N LEU A 48 10.83 -1.38 4.16
CA LEU A 48 10.48 0.02 4.35
C LEU A 48 8.97 0.21 4.55
N LEU A 49 8.60 1.20 5.37
CA LEU A 49 7.22 1.56 5.65
C LEU A 49 7.04 3.06 5.45
N MET A 50 6.02 3.44 4.67
CA MET A 50 5.72 4.84 4.38
C MET A 50 4.23 5.13 4.52
N THR A 51 3.89 6.22 5.21
CA THR A 51 2.49 6.67 5.35
C THR A 51 2.26 7.93 4.54
N TYR A 52 1.21 7.93 3.74
CA TYR A 52 0.76 9.05 2.91
C TYR A 52 -0.56 9.58 3.48
N ARG A 53 -0.50 10.73 4.13
CA ARG A 53 -1.66 11.40 4.73
C ARG A 53 -2.38 12.24 3.69
N LEU A 54 -3.69 12.13 3.61
CA LEU A 54 -4.49 12.94 2.69
C LEU A 54 -4.41 14.43 3.05
N ILE A 55 -4.11 15.26 2.06
CA ILE A 55 -4.16 16.73 2.16
C ILE A 55 -5.43 17.24 1.48
N GLU A 56 -5.67 16.75 0.26
CA GLU A 56 -6.80 17.16 -0.58
C GLU A 56 -7.41 15.91 -1.23
N GLU A 57 -8.70 15.71 -0.98
CA GLU A 57 -9.47 14.63 -1.58
C GLU A 57 -9.94 15.00 -2.98
N GLY A 58 -9.92 14.03 -3.89
CA GLY A 58 -10.48 14.19 -5.23
C GLY A 58 -10.38 12.90 -6.04
N PHE A 59 -11.14 12.86 -7.13
CA PHE A 59 -11.15 11.77 -8.11
C PHE A 59 -11.07 12.33 -9.53
N PRO A 60 -10.18 11.81 -10.40
CA PRO A 60 -9.25 10.71 -10.14
C PRO A 60 -8.00 11.13 -9.36
N ARG A 61 -7.85 12.42 -9.00
CA ARG A 61 -6.64 12.99 -8.42
C ARG A 61 -6.82 13.48 -7.00
N SER A 62 -5.87 13.16 -6.13
CA SER A 62 -5.78 13.62 -4.74
C SER A 62 -4.35 14.03 -4.40
N LEU A 63 -4.19 14.86 -3.37
CA LEU A 63 -2.88 15.26 -2.84
C LEU A 63 -2.64 14.62 -1.48
N LEU A 64 -1.45 14.05 -1.30
CA LEU A 64 -1.02 13.40 -0.06
C LEU A 64 0.33 13.96 0.41
N ARG A 65 0.60 13.87 1.70
CA ARG A 65 1.90 14.16 2.31
C ARG A 65 2.46 12.89 2.92
N ASP A 66 3.69 12.50 2.55
CA ASP A 66 4.36 11.38 3.17
C ASP A 66 4.87 11.70 4.60
N SER A 67 5.35 10.70 5.33
CA SER A 67 5.86 10.91 6.70
C SER A 67 7.17 11.69 6.78
N LEU A 68 7.88 11.87 5.65
CA LEU A 68 9.10 12.68 5.53
C LEU A 68 8.79 14.14 5.12
N GLY A 69 7.52 14.47 4.87
CA GLY A 69 7.05 15.81 4.50
C GLY A 69 6.93 16.04 2.98
N GLY A 70 7.27 15.06 2.15
CA GLY A 70 7.13 15.12 0.70
C GLY A 70 5.66 15.16 0.27
N VAL A 71 5.34 15.95 -0.75
CA VAL A 71 3.98 16.06 -1.30
C VAL A 71 3.86 15.20 -2.56
N TRP A 72 2.81 14.40 -2.62
CA TRP A 72 2.55 13.44 -3.68
C TRP A 72 1.17 13.68 -4.30
N ARG A 73 1.12 13.68 -5.62
CA ARG A 73 -0.13 13.60 -6.38
C ARG A 73 -0.46 12.14 -6.61
N ARG A 74 -1.59 11.65 -6.09
CA ARG A 74 -2.15 10.33 -6.40
C ARG A 74 -3.15 10.47 -7.54
N GLU A 75 -3.01 9.62 -8.54
CA GLU A 75 -3.95 9.47 -9.65
C GLU A 75 -4.43 8.02 -9.72
N VAL A 76 -5.74 7.81 -9.63
CA VAL A 76 -6.36 6.50 -9.81
C VAL A 76 -6.68 6.30 -11.29
N LEU A 77 -6.02 5.32 -11.89
CA LEU A 77 -6.19 4.97 -13.30
C LEU A 77 -7.36 4.01 -13.49
N VAL A 78 -8.08 4.15 -14.60
CA VAL A 78 -9.23 3.29 -14.96
C VAL A 78 -8.90 1.80 -15.03
N GLN A 79 -7.63 1.47 -15.25
CA GLN A 79 -7.11 0.09 -15.30
C GLN A 79 -7.08 -0.57 -13.90
N GLY A 80 -7.28 0.19 -12.82
CA GLY A 80 -7.21 -0.29 -11.44
C GLY A 80 -5.82 -0.18 -10.83
N ASN A 81 -5.07 0.87 -11.19
CA ASN A 81 -3.78 1.18 -10.59
C ASN A 81 -3.85 2.57 -9.95
N ALA A 82 -3.21 2.77 -8.80
CA ALA A 82 -2.92 4.08 -8.26
C ALA A 82 -1.46 4.45 -8.56
N VAL A 83 -1.27 5.64 -9.12
CA VAL A 83 0.05 6.20 -9.39
C VAL A 83 0.27 7.41 -8.48
N PHE A 84 1.38 7.43 -7.76
CA PHE A 84 1.79 8.56 -6.94
C PHE A 84 2.99 9.22 -7.60
N THR A 85 2.97 10.54 -7.74
CA THR A 85 4.10 11.32 -8.25
C THR A 85 4.50 12.38 -7.24
N HIS A 86 5.75 12.36 -6.80
CA HIS A 86 6.28 13.34 -5.86
C HIS A 86 6.41 14.70 -6.57
N ALA A 87 5.87 15.75 -5.96
CA ALA A 87 5.71 17.05 -6.60
C ALA A 87 7.04 17.75 -6.95
N ILE A 88 8.11 17.49 -6.18
CA ILE A 88 9.41 18.17 -6.35
C ILE A 88 10.37 17.38 -7.24
N ASN A 89 10.68 16.13 -6.89
CA ASN A 89 11.69 15.33 -7.60
C ASN A 89 11.13 14.40 -8.68
N GLY A 90 9.80 14.32 -8.85
CA GLY A 90 9.18 13.47 -9.86
C GLY A 90 9.23 11.97 -9.56
N ASN A 91 9.69 11.55 -8.38
CA ASN A 91 9.68 10.14 -8.00
C ASN A 91 8.26 9.57 -8.12
N ARG A 92 8.17 8.31 -8.54
CA ARG A 92 6.92 7.69 -8.92
C ARG A 92 6.71 6.36 -8.20
N ILE A 93 5.49 6.14 -7.72
CA ILE A 93 5.05 4.87 -7.15
C ILE A 93 3.87 4.36 -7.96
N ALA A 94 3.84 3.07 -8.27
CA ALA A 94 2.70 2.39 -8.86
C ALA A 94 2.21 1.27 -7.94
N VAL A 95 0.93 1.31 -7.60
CA VAL A 95 0.26 0.33 -6.72
C VAL A 95 -0.97 -0.23 -7.43
N PRO A 96 -1.03 -1.54 -7.68
CA PRO A 96 -2.26 -2.20 -8.13
C PRO A 96 -3.36 -2.13 -7.07
N LEU A 97 -4.59 -1.81 -7.47
CA LEU A 97 -5.76 -1.73 -6.57
C LEU A 97 -6.48 -3.07 -6.40
N ARG A 98 -6.10 -4.09 -7.17
CA ARG A 98 -6.66 -5.45 -7.13
C ARG A 98 -5.61 -6.46 -6.71
#